data_AF-A0A3R9Z4H6-F1
#
_entry.id   AF-A0A3R9Z4H6-F1
#
_cell.length_a   1.000
_cell.length_b   1.000
_cell.length_c   1.000
_cell.angle_alpha   90.00
_cell.angle_beta   90.00
_cell.angle_gamma   90.00
#
_symmetry.space_group_name_H-M   'P 1'
#
loop_
_entity.id
_entity.type
_entity.pdbx_description
1 polymer ?
#
loop_
_entity_poly.entity_id
_entity_poly.type
_entity_poly.pdbx_seq_one_letter_code
_entity_poly.pdbx_strand_id
1 'polypeptide(L)'
;MRAMNFQKLLVPVGAIVLLGLAWRSGGWGGVALAGGVIVMFLLMHFTRAMQVLKRAADRPVGYVASSVMLNAKLKKGVTLMHVIAMTRALGELRSPQDEQPELYRWTDTGGSYVDAVFNGGKLQSWTLTRPEAEPDAPPSEENTAG
;
A
#
# COMPACT_ATOMS: atom_id res chain seq x y z
N MET A 1 20.14 11.25 -13.50
CA MET A 1 20.54 10.00 -12.82
C MET A 1 19.81 9.94 -11.48
N ARG A 2 19.08 8.86 -11.19
CA ARG A 2 18.32 8.67 -9.94
C ARG A 2 19.28 8.80 -8.76
N ALA A 3 18.99 9.67 -7.79
CA ALA A 3 19.62 9.61 -6.47
C ALA A 3 19.18 8.30 -5.79
N MET A 4 19.84 7.20 -6.15
CA MET A 4 19.51 5.87 -5.68
C MET A 4 20.03 5.71 -4.26
N ASN A 5 19.15 5.77 -3.27
CA ASN A 5 19.26 5.10 -1.96
C ASN A 5 20.65 5.07 -1.27
N PHE A 6 21.56 6.00 -1.54
CA PHE A 6 22.92 6.01 -1.00
C PHE A 6 22.89 6.16 0.52
N GLN A 7 21.89 6.91 1.00
CA GLN A 7 21.53 7.02 2.41
C GLN A 7 21.11 5.69 3.06
N LYS A 8 20.51 4.76 2.31
CA LYS A 8 20.14 3.42 2.82
C LYS A 8 21.34 2.46 2.91
N LEU A 9 22.40 2.72 2.13
CA LEU A 9 23.65 1.96 2.16
C LEU A 9 24.64 2.52 3.19
N LEU A 10 24.60 3.83 3.46
CA LEU A 10 25.41 4.47 4.48
C LEU A 10 25.14 3.94 5.90
N VAL A 11 23.89 3.61 6.22
CA VAL A 11 23.51 3.07 7.54
C VAL A 11 24.16 1.72 7.85
N PRO A 12 24.04 0.66 7.01
CA PRO A 12 24.68 -0.62 7.29
C PRO A 12 26.21 -0.54 7.19
N VAL A 13 26.76 0.26 6.27
CA VAL A 13 28.21 0.45 6.15
C VAL A 13 28.76 1.17 7.40
N GLY A 14 28.08 2.22 7.87
CA GLY A 14 28.43 2.93 9.09
C GLY A 14 28.37 2.04 10.34
N ALA A 15 27.38 1.13 10.42
CA ALA A 15 27.27 0.17 11.52
C ALA A 15 28.45 -0.83 11.54
N ILE A 16 28.88 -1.33 10.38
CA ILE A 16 30.04 -2.24 10.27
C ILE A 16 31.35 -1.51 10.64
N VAL A 17 31.52 -0.26 10.18
CA VAL A 17 32.69 0.56 10.53
C VAL A 17 32.72 0.87 12.03
N LEU A 18 31.58 1.19 12.64
CA LEU A 18 31.45 1.41 14.09
C LEU A 18 31.80 0.16 14.89
N LEU A 19 31.33 -1.02 14.47
CA LEU A 19 31.69 -2.28 15.12
C LEU A 19 33.19 -2.59 15.00
N GLY A 20 33.80 -2.35 13.83
CA GLY A 20 35.23 -2.52 13.62
C GLY A 20 36.08 -1.56 14.47
N LEU A 21 35.67 -0.29 14.58
CA LEU A 21 36.33 0.70 15.44
C LEU A 21 36.15 0.37 16.93
N ALA A 22 34.96 -0.07 17.33
CA ALA A 22 34.68 -0.45 18.71
C ALA A 22 35.46 -1.69 19.16
N TRP A 23 35.64 -2.67 18.26
CA TRP A 23 36.51 -3.82 18.50
C TRP A 23 37.98 -3.40 18.65
N ARG A 24 38.45 -2.46 17.82
CA ARG A 24 39.82 -1.92 17.89
C ARG A 24 40.08 -1.17 19.20
N SER A 25 39.13 -0.38 19.71
CA SER A 25 39.35 0.51 20.85
C SER A 25 39.03 -0.12 22.21
N GLY A 26 38.12 -1.10 22.26
CA GLY A 26 37.60 -1.64 23.53
C GLY A 26 37.35 -3.15 23.53
N GLY A 27 37.84 -3.88 22.52
CA GLY A 27 37.67 -5.33 22.41
C GLY A 27 36.20 -5.75 22.44
N TRP A 28 35.88 -6.75 23.27
CA TRP A 28 34.52 -7.29 23.40
C TRP A 28 33.52 -6.33 24.07
N GLY A 29 33.99 -5.44 24.96
CA GLY A 29 33.14 -4.45 25.62
C GLY A 29 32.62 -3.38 24.66
N GLY A 30 33.47 -2.93 23.73
CA GLY A 30 33.09 -1.99 22.68
C GLY A 30 32.05 -2.58 21.70
N VAL A 31 32.23 -3.85 21.33
CA VAL A 31 31.29 -4.57 20.45
C VAL A 31 29.92 -4.73 21.11
N ALA A 32 29.87 -5.05 22.41
CA ALA A 32 28.61 -5.16 23.14
C ALA A 32 27.84 -3.83 23.16
N LEU A 33 28.55 -2.71 23.37
CA LEU A 33 27.95 -1.37 23.41
C LEU A 33 27.46 -0.94 22.01
N ALA A 34 28.29 -1.10 20.97
CA ALA A 34 27.91 -0.79 19.59
C ALA A 34 26.75 -1.68 19.11
N GLY A 35 26.78 -2.97 19.44
CA GLY A 35 25.69 -3.91 19.18
C GLY A 35 24.38 -3.47 19.84
N GLY A 36 24.42 -3.05 21.10
CA GLY A 36 23.25 -2.53 21.81
C GLY A 36 22.63 -1.31 21.13
N VAL A 37 23.46 -0.34 20.71
CA VAL A 37 23.00 0.85 19.97
C VAL A 37 22.38 0.46 18.62
N ILE A 38 23.00 -0.46 17.88
CA ILE A 38 22.48 -0.96 16.60
C ILE A 38 21.14 -1.66 16.78
N VAL A 39 21.01 -2.53 17.79
CA VAL A 39 19.77 -3.26 18.09
C VAL A 39 18.65 -2.29 18.46
N MET A 40 18.93 -1.32 19.36
CA MET A 40 17.97 -0.28 19.72
C MET A 40 17.51 0.51 18.49
N PHE A 41 18.44 0.90 17.64
CA PHE A 41 18.15 1.60 16.39
C PHE A 41 17.28 0.75 15.45
N LEU A 42 17.59 -0.54 15.30
CA LEU A 42 16.80 -1.48 14.48
C LEU A 42 15.37 -1.63 15.00
N LEU A 43 15.20 -1.80 16.32
CA LEU A 43 13.88 -1.93 16.94
C LEU A 43 13.03 -0.66 16.74
N MET A 44 13.63 0.53 16.86
CA MET A 44 12.94 1.80 16.59
C MET A 44 12.57 1.92 15.10
N HIS A 45 13.42 1.47 14.19
CA HIS A 45 13.11 1.51 12.77
C HIS A 45 12.01 0.51 12.40
N PHE A 46 12.05 -0.68 13.00
CA PHE A 46 11.07 -1.74 12.81
C PHE A 46 9.69 -1.34 13.34
N THR A 47 9.62 -0.73 14.54
CA THR A 47 8.37 -0.18 15.09
C THR A 47 7.77 0.90 14.19
N ARG A 48 8.60 1.77 13.60
CA ARG A 48 8.13 2.77 12.62
C ARG A 48 7.57 2.12 11.35
N ALA A 49 8.20 1.05 10.85
CA ALA A 49 7.71 0.29 9.69
C ALA A 49 6.38 -0.43 10.01
N MET A 50 6.29 -1.07 11.18
CA MET A 50 5.07 -1.71 11.69
C MET A 50 3.91 -0.73 11.83
N GLN A 51 4.15 0.50 12.28
CA GLN A 51 3.11 1.52 12.39
C GLN A 51 2.54 1.93 11.01
N VAL A 52 3.37 1.95 9.97
CA VAL A 52 2.90 2.21 8.59
C VAL A 52 2.04 1.06 8.09
N LEU A 53 2.46 -0.19 8.34
CA LEU A 53 1.73 -1.38 7.94
C LEU A 53 0.39 -1.49 8.70
N LYS A 54 0.40 -1.22 10.01
CA LYS A 54 -0.79 -1.17 10.87
C LYS A 54 -1.81 -0.15 10.36
N ARG A 55 -1.37 1.06 10.00
CA ARG A 55 -2.25 2.09 9.42
C ARG A 55 -2.87 1.71 8.07
N ALA A 56 -2.21 0.84 7.30
CA ALA A 56 -2.78 0.30 6.05
C ALA A 56 -3.77 -0.84 6.34
N ALA A 57 -3.52 -1.64 7.38
CA ALA A 57 -4.39 -2.72 7.84
C ALA A 57 -5.65 -2.22 8.57
N ASP A 58 -5.57 -1.08 9.27
CA ASP A 58 -6.70 -0.45 9.97
C ASP A 58 -7.72 0.21 9.00
N ARG A 59 -7.45 0.20 7.69
CA ARG A 59 -8.42 0.64 6.67
C ARG A 59 -9.28 -0.54 6.20
N PRO A 60 -10.59 -0.34 5.98
CA PRO A 60 -11.44 -1.38 5.43
C PRO A 60 -10.84 -1.92 4.13
N VAL A 61 -10.67 -3.25 4.09
CA VAL A 61 -10.13 -3.96 2.93
C VAL A 61 -10.99 -3.63 1.71
N GLY A 62 -10.34 -3.36 0.58
CA GLY A 62 -11.01 -3.02 -0.66
C GLY A 62 -11.55 -1.59 -0.72
N TYR A 63 -11.23 -0.68 0.21
CA TYR A 63 -11.80 0.68 0.17
C TYR A 63 -10.83 1.76 -0.30
N VAL A 64 -11.31 2.65 -1.18
CA VAL A 64 -10.53 3.78 -1.70
C VAL A 64 -11.29 5.10 -1.57
N ALA A 65 -10.53 6.20 -1.51
CA ALA A 65 -11.12 7.53 -1.43
C ALA A 65 -11.94 7.91 -2.69
N SER A 66 -11.53 7.44 -3.87
CA SER A 66 -12.25 7.65 -5.14
C SER A 66 -11.83 6.62 -6.17
N SER A 67 -12.80 5.85 -6.66
CA SER A 67 -12.59 4.83 -7.69
C SER A 67 -12.22 5.45 -9.05
N VAL A 68 -12.73 6.66 -9.33
CA VAL A 68 -12.39 7.44 -10.53
C VAL A 68 -10.91 7.87 -10.52
N MET A 69 -10.43 8.38 -9.39
CA MET A 69 -9.03 8.79 -9.25
C MET A 69 -8.08 7.59 -9.33
N LEU A 70 -8.47 6.44 -8.76
CA LEU A 70 -7.72 5.21 -8.90
C LEU A 70 -7.65 4.80 -10.38
N ASN A 71 -8.79 4.71 -11.07
CA ASN A 71 -8.87 4.38 -12.48
C ASN A 71 -7.95 5.25 -13.36
N ALA A 72 -7.89 6.56 -13.10
CA ALA A 72 -7.03 7.49 -13.83
C ALA A 72 -5.52 7.30 -13.58
N LYS A 73 -5.14 6.76 -12.41
CA LYS A 73 -3.74 6.56 -12.02
C LYS A 73 -3.21 5.19 -12.41
N LEU A 74 -4.08 4.22 -12.68
CA LEU A 74 -3.67 2.87 -13.07
C LEU A 74 -2.98 2.87 -14.44
N LYS A 75 -1.94 2.04 -14.55
CA LYS A 75 -1.13 1.87 -15.76
C LYS A 75 -0.78 0.40 -15.90
N LYS A 76 -0.78 -0.12 -17.13
CA LYS A 76 -0.38 -1.51 -17.38
C LYS A 76 1.02 -1.78 -16.84
N GLY A 77 1.22 -2.97 -16.26
CA GLY A 77 2.50 -3.46 -15.76
C GLY A 77 2.91 -2.95 -14.38
N VAL A 78 2.16 -2.05 -13.74
CA VAL A 78 2.41 -1.69 -12.33
C VAL A 78 2.14 -2.89 -11.43
N THR A 79 2.88 -2.99 -10.32
CA THR A 79 2.73 -4.13 -9.41
C THR A 79 1.55 -3.94 -8.47
N LEU A 80 1.01 -5.05 -7.94
CA LEU A 80 -0.02 -5.02 -6.90
C LEU A 80 0.40 -4.15 -5.71
N MET A 81 1.66 -4.31 -5.26
CA MET A 81 2.22 -3.49 -4.18
C MET A 81 2.26 -2.00 -4.50
N HIS A 82 2.49 -1.62 -5.76
CA HIS A 82 2.43 -0.22 -6.18
C HIS A 82 1.00 0.33 -6.08
N VAL A 83 0.00 -0.46 -6.48
CA VAL A 83 -1.41 -0.07 -6.36
C VAL A 83 -1.80 0.08 -4.89
N ILE A 84 -1.46 -0.89 -4.03
CA ILE A 84 -1.71 -0.83 -2.58
C ILE A 84 -1.04 0.39 -1.96
N ALA A 85 0.19 0.74 -2.38
CA ALA A 85 0.87 1.94 -1.88
C ALA A 85 0.15 3.23 -2.30
N MET A 86 -0.40 3.29 -3.51
CA MET A 86 -1.16 4.44 -4.03
C MET A 86 -2.52 4.61 -3.34
N THR A 87 -3.26 3.51 -3.17
CA THR A 87 -4.58 3.50 -2.52
C THR A 87 -4.47 3.60 -1.00
N ARG A 88 -3.34 3.15 -0.46
CA ARG A 88 -3.09 2.93 0.97
C ARG A 88 -4.12 1.98 1.59
N ALA A 89 -4.65 1.07 0.78
CA ALA A 89 -5.64 0.06 1.16
C ALA A 89 -5.37 -1.25 0.41
N LEU A 90 -5.52 -2.37 1.11
CA LEU A 90 -5.51 -3.69 0.49
C LEU A 90 -6.67 -3.80 -0.51
N GLY A 91 -6.48 -4.50 -1.62
CA GLY A 91 -7.58 -4.84 -2.52
C GLY A 91 -8.40 -5.98 -1.92
N GLU A 92 -9.70 -6.01 -2.20
CA GLU A 92 -10.54 -7.17 -1.91
C GLU A 92 -10.26 -8.24 -2.98
N LEU A 93 -9.73 -9.40 -2.57
CA LEU A 93 -9.50 -10.51 -3.50
C LEU A 93 -10.85 -11.12 -3.92
N ARG A 94 -11.10 -11.19 -5.22
CA ARG A 94 -12.33 -11.71 -5.83
C ARG A 94 -12.11 -13.02 -6.60
N SER A 95 -10.86 -13.40 -6.86
CA SER A 95 -10.49 -14.71 -7.38
C SER A 95 -10.21 -15.70 -6.24
N PRO A 96 -10.19 -17.03 -6.52
CA PRO A 96 -9.69 -18.00 -5.56
C PRO A 96 -8.26 -17.67 -5.11
N GLN A 97 -7.92 -18.07 -3.88
CA GLN A 97 -6.57 -17.89 -3.34
C GLN A 97 -5.58 -18.77 -4.12
N ASP A 98 -4.38 -18.24 -4.35
CA ASP A 98 -3.27 -18.91 -5.04
C ASP A 98 -3.53 -19.27 -6.52
N GLU A 99 -4.60 -18.73 -7.13
CA GLU A 99 -4.90 -18.86 -8.55
C GLU A 99 -4.57 -17.60 -9.35
N GLN A 100 -4.09 -17.80 -10.58
CA GLN A 100 -3.82 -16.73 -11.54
C GLN A 100 -4.84 -16.80 -12.70
N PRO A 101 -5.32 -15.66 -13.22
CA PRO A 101 -5.00 -14.30 -12.78
C PRO A 101 -5.75 -13.91 -11.49
N GLU A 102 -5.07 -13.13 -10.64
CA GLU A 102 -5.64 -12.57 -9.42
C GLU A 102 -6.57 -11.40 -9.74
N LEU A 103 -7.77 -11.40 -9.18
CA LEU A 103 -8.75 -10.31 -9.36
C LEU A 103 -8.90 -9.54 -8.06
N TYR A 104 -8.60 -8.24 -8.07
CA TYR A 104 -8.72 -7.37 -6.91
C TYR A 104 -9.72 -6.24 -7.14
N ARG A 105 -10.56 -5.98 -6.14
CA ARG A 105 -11.55 -4.89 -6.15
C ARG A 105 -11.17 -3.79 -5.17
N TRP A 106 -11.37 -2.55 -5.60
CA TRP A 106 -11.40 -1.36 -4.73
C TRP A 106 -12.69 -0.56 -4.96
N THR A 107 -13.48 -0.38 -3.91
CA THR A 107 -14.76 0.33 -3.88
C THR A 107 -14.60 1.67 -3.15
N ASP A 108 -15.31 2.70 -3.61
CA ASP A 108 -15.36 4.01 -2.94
C ASP A 108 -16.66 4.24 -2.15
N THR A 109 -16.71 5.38 -1.46
CA THR A 109 -17.88 5.81 -0.67
C THR A 109 -19.17 5.95 -1.47
N GLY A 110 -19.08 6.19 -2.78
CA GLY A 110 -20.23 6.33 -3.66
C GLY A 110 -20.68 5.01 -4.28
N GLY A 111 -20.15 3.87 -3.82
CA GLY A 111 -20.46 2.55 -4.35
C GLY A 111 -19.84 2.26 -5.73
N SER A 112 -19.04 3.18 -6.28
CA SER A 112 -18.28 2.93 -7.51
C SER A 112 -17.07 2.07 -7.18
N TYR A 113 -16.69 1.14 -8.06
CA TYR A 113 -15.57 0.25 -7.80
C TYR A 113 -14.69 0.04 -9.04
N VAL A 114 -13.42 -0.26 -8.80
CA VAL A 114 -12.45 -0.67 -9.81
C VAL A 114 -12.09 -2.12 -9.58
N ASP A 115 -12.33 -2.96 -10.59
CA ASP A 115 -11.80 -4.32 -10.66
C ASP A 115 -10.50 -4.31 -11.46
N ALA A 116 -9.46 -4.91 -10.90
CA ALA A 116 -8.13 -4.95 -11.48
C ALA A 116 -7.64 -6.39 -11.58
N VAL A 117 -7.16 -6.77 -12.76
CA VAL A 117 -6.66 -8.10 -13.07
C VAL A 117 -5.14 -8.08 -13.01
N PHE A 118 -4.58 -8.91 -12.14
CA PHE A 118 -3.14 -9.09 -11.98
C PHE A 118 -2.74 -10.49 -12.47
N ASN A 119 -1.61 -10.57 -13.16
CA ASN A 119 -0.99 -11.84 -13.51
C ASN A 119 0.48 -11.78 -13.13
N GLY A 120 0.94 -12.72 -12.30
CA GLY A 120 2.29 -12.71 -11.74
C GLY A 120 2.57 -11.41 -10.97
N GLY A 121 1.57 -10.89 -10.25
CA GLY A 121 1.66 -9.66 -9.46
C GLY A 121 1.72 -8.35 -10.26
N LYS A 122 1.53 -8.38 -11.59
CA LYS A 122 1.51 -7.20 -12.46
C LYS A 122 0.13 -6.94 -13.03
N LEU A 123 -0.27 -5.68 -13.04
CA LEU A 123 -1.56 -5.24 -13.56
C LEU A 123 -1.65 -5.44 -15.09
N GLN A 124 -2.58 -6.27 -15.53
CA GLN A 124 -2.86 -6.50 -16.94
C GLN A 124 -3.96 -5.57 -17.48
N SER A 125 -5.07 -5.48 -16.75
CA SER A 125 -6.24 -4.70 -17.11
C SER A 125 -6.99 -4.24 -15.85
N TRP A 126 -7.85 -3.24 -16.02
CA TRP A 126 -8.76 -2.80 -14.97
C TRP A 126 -10.03 -2.22 -15.60
N THR A 127 -11.13 -2.25 -14.85
CA THR A 127 -12.43 -1.74 -15.25
C THR A 127 -13.03 -0.94 -14.10
N LEU A 128 -13.53 0.25 -14.41
CA LEU A 128 -14.30 1.08 -13.47
C LEU A 128 -15.79 0.84 -13.70
N THR A 129 -16.50 0.44 -12.64
CA THR A 129 -17.96 0.32 -12.64
C THR A 129 -18.56 1.36 -11.71
N ARG A 130 -19.57 2.09 -12.19
CA ARG A 130 -20.37 3.01 -11.40
C ARG A 130 -21.75 2.39 -11.17
N PRO A 131 -22.30 2.39 -9.95
CA PRO A 131 -23.67 1.96 -9.73
C PRO A 131 -24.61 2.88 -10.49
N GLU A 132 -25.61 2.31 -11.15
CA GLU A 132 -26.64 3.05 -11.86
C GLU A 132 -27.44 3.86 -10.83
N ALA A 133 -27.50 5.17 -11.00
CA ALA A 133 -28.40 6.00 -10.20
C ALA A 133 -29.83 5.58 -10.58
N GLU A 134 -30.66 5.24 -9.59
CA GLU A 134 -32.09 5.05 -9.82
C GLU A 134 -32.62 6.29 -10.57
N PRO A 135 -33.24 6.12 -11.74
CA PRO A 135 -33.81 7.26 -12.46
C PRO A 135 -34.88 7.89 -11.57
N ASP A 136 -34.69 9.19 -11.26
CA ASP A 136 -35.68 10.01 -10.57
C ASP A 136 -37.06 9.74 -11.17
N ALA A 137 -37.94 9.15 -10.38
CA ALA A 137 -39.33 8.98 -10.75
C ALA A 137 -39.90 10.36 -11.09
N PRO A 138 -40.55 10.55 -12.26
CA PRO A 138 -41.10 11.84 -12.62
C PRO A 138 -42.09 12.30 -11.55
N PRO A 139 -42.14 13.61 -11.22
CA PRO A 139 -43.02 14.12 -10.20
C PRO A 139 -44.45 13.75 -10.58
N SER A 140 -45.11 12.99 -9.71
CA SER A 140 -46.54 12.71 -9.82
C SER A 140 -47.27 14.04 -9.82
N GLU A 141 -47.76 14.43 -11.00
CA GLU A 141 -48.63 15.57 -11.19
C GLU A 141 -49.86 15.41 -10.28
N GLU A 142 -49.91 16.28 -9.26
CA GLU A 142 -51.04 16.52 -8.39
C GLU A 142 -52.20 17.04 -9.24
N ASN A 143 -53.07 16.14 -9.71
CA ASN A 143 -54.32 16.52 -10.33
C ASN A 143 -55.38 16.71 -9.24
N THR A 144 -55.42 17.92 -8.68
CA THR A 144 -56.54 18.43 -7.90
C THR A 144 -57.72 18.65 -8.85
N ALA A 145 -58.60 17.65 -8.95
CA ALA A 145 -59.92 17.84 -9.55
C ALA A 145 -60.87 18.39 -8.48
N GLY A 146 -61.23 19.67 -8.63
CA GLY A 146 -62.35 20.34 -7.97
C GLY A 146 -63.36 20.82 -9.00
#